data_AF-A0ABD6IPA6-F1
#
_entry.id   AF-A0ABD6IPA6-F1
#
_cell.length_a   1.000
_cell.length_b   1.000
_cell.length_c   1.000
_cell.angle_alpha   90.00
_cell.angle_beta   90.00
_cell.angle_gamma   90.00
#
_symmetry.space_group_name_H-M   'P 1'
#
loop_
_entity.id
_entity.type
_entity.pdbx_description
1 polymer ?
#
loop_
_entity_poly.entity_id
_entity_poly.type
_entity_poly.pdbx_seq_one_letter_code
_entity_poly.pdbx_strand_id
1 'polypeptide(L)' 'PGRGGEIQLTDALQQLATDEKLGGPVHGVVFRGRRYDTGDRGDYLRAIVRLACEREDLGPEFRTWLRGYVGQELTED' A
#
# COMPACT_ATOMS: atom_id res chain seq x y z
N PRO A 1 -5.18 -17.99 -19.08
CA PRO A 1 -5.30 -18.32 -17.65
C PRO A 1 -4.07 -17.83 -16.89
N GLY A 2 -4.26 -16.93 -15.93
CA GLY A 2 -3.17 -16.28 -15.21
C GLY A 2 -2.43 -17.19 -14.24
N ARG A 3 -1.81 -16.59 -13.21
CA ARG A 3 -1.07 -17.34 -12.19
C ARG A 3 -2.01 -18.31 -11.46
N GLY A 4 -1.60 -19.56 -11.31
CA GLY A 4 -2.32 -20.56 -10.49
C GLY A 4 -3.60 -21.14 -11.12
N GLY A 5 -3.88 -20.90 -12.40
CA GLY A 5 -5.09 -21.41 -13.07
C GLY A 5 -6.35 -20.57 -12.84
N GLU A 6 -6.20 -19.42 -12.18
CA GLU A 6 -7.29 -18.47 -11.96
C GLU A 6 -7.63 -17.68 -13.23
N ILE A 7 -8.91 -17.33 -13.39
CA ILE A 7 -9.36 -16.36 -14.39
C ILE A 7 -9.12 -14.96 -13.80
N GLN A 8 -8.14 -14.25 -14.34
CA GLN A 8 -7.68 -12.97 -13.81
C GLN A 8 -8.38 -11.79 -14.48
N LEU A 9 -8.76 -10.79 -13.68
CA LEU A 9 -9.27 -9.52 -14.21
C LEU A 9 -8.24 -8.82 -15.11
N THR A 10 -6.95 -8.97 -14.82
CA THR A 10 -5.86 -8.39 -15.63
C THR A 10 -5.83 -8.91 -17.06
N ASP A 11 -6.16 -10.18 -17.26
CA ASP A 11 -6.21 -10.80 -18.59
C ASP A 11 -7.37 -10.20 -19.41
N ALA A 12 -8.52 -9.96 -18.77
CA ALA A 12 -9.67 -9.33 -19.40
C ALA A 12 -9.42 -7.84 -19.73
N LEU A 13 -8.81 -7.10 -18.80
CA LEU A 13 -8.42 -5.70 -19.01
C LEU A 13 -7.42 -5.55 -20.17
N GLN A 14 -6.51 -6.51 -20.33
CA GLN A 14 -5.56 -6.51 -21.45
C GLN A 14 -6.28 -6.66 -22.80
N GLN A 15 -7.25 -7.58 -22.90
CA GLN A 15 -8.05 -7.73 -24.13
C GLN A 15 -8.84 -6.46 -24.44
N LEU A 16 -9.48 -5.87 -23.44
CA LEU A 16 -10.23 -4.62 -23.57
C LEU A 16 -9.35 -3.44 -24.03
N ALA A 17 -8.09 -3.41 -23.60
CA ALA A 17 -7.13 -2.38 -24.03
C ALA A 17 -6.71 -2.51 -25.50
N THR A 18 -6.86 -3.69 -26.11
CA THR A 18 -6.48 -3.95 -27.51
C THR A 18 -7.65 -3.94 -28.49
N ASP A 19 -8.88 -4.09 -28.01
CA ASP A 19 -10.10 -4.06 -28.83
C ASP A 19 -11.15 -3.12 -28.24
N GLU A 20 -11.20 -1.91 -28.79
CA GLU A 20 -12.15 -0.88 -28.35
C GLU A 20 -13.62 -1.29 -28.54
N LYS A 21 -13.91 -2.24 -29.44
CA LYS A 21 -15.29 -2.71 -29.68
C LYS A 21 -15.83 -3.55 -28.53
N LEU A 22 -14.95 -4.11 -27.68
CA LEU A 22 -15.33 -4.86 -26.49
C LEU A 22 -15.70 -3.96 -25.30
N GLY A 23 -15.50 -2.64 -25.41
CA GLY A 23 -15.84 -1.65 -24.38
C GLY A 23 -14.68 -0.74 -23.92
N GLY A 24 -13.65 -0.55 -24.77
CA GLY A 24 -12.54 0.35 -24.51
C GLY A 24 -12.89 1.84 -24.76
N PRO A 25 -11.93 2.76 -24.62
CA PRO A 25 -10.51 2.55 -24.31
C PRO A 25 -10.21 2.35 -22.81
N VAL A 26 -9.07 1.71 -22.50
CA VAL A 26 -8.56 1.59 -21.12
C VAL A 26 -7.61 2.74 -20.82
N HIS A 27 -7.90 3.51 -19.77
CA HIS A 27 -7.05 4.61 -19.31
C HIS A 27 -6.32 4.28 -18.01
N GLY A 28 -5.01 4.52 -17.99
CA GLY A 28 -4.20 4.47 -16.78
C GLY A 28 -4.03 5.86 -16.17
N VAL A 29 -4.30 5.99 -14.87
CA VAL A 29 -4.04 7.22 -14.12
C VAL A 29 -2.82 7.02 -13.22
N VAL A 30 -1.79 7.84 -13.43
CA VAL A 30 -0.62 7.86 -12.55
C VAL A 30 -0.98 8.64 -11.28
N PHE A 31 -1.25 7.91 -10.20
CA PHE A 31 -1.47 8.50 -8.90
C PHE A 31 -0.18 9.14 -8.37
N ARG A 32 -0.24 10.42 -8.00
CA ARG A 32 0.87 11.16 -7.37
C ARG A 32 0.54 11.39 -5.91
N GLY A 33 1.02 10.50 -5.06
CA GLY A 33 0.83 10.55 -3.62
C GLY A 33 1.50 9.36 -2.95
N ARG A 34 1.29 9.24 -1.65
CA ARG A 34 1.75 8.06 -0.91
C ARG A 34 0.73 6.94 -1.08
N ARG A 35 1.19 5.80 -1.59
CA ARG A 35 0.45 4.54 -1.63
C ARG A 35 0.97 3.64 -0.52
N TYR A 36 0.06 2.95 0.15
CA TYR A 36 0.38 1.93 1.14
C TYR A 36 -0.17 0.60 0.64
N ASP A 37 0.68 -0.42 0.55
CA ASP A 37 0.24 -1.78 0.25
C ASP A 37 -0.12 -2.49 1.56
N THR A 38 -1.40 -2.49 1.92
CA THR A 38 -1.85 -3.16 3.14
C THR A 38 -2.00 -4.67 2.99
N GLY A 39 -1.75 -5.22 1.80
CA GLY A 39 -1.69 -6.66 1.56
C GLY A 39 -0.35 -7.27 1.97
N ASP A 40 0.72 -6.48 1.99
CA ASP A 40 2.00 -6.86 2.58
C ASP A 40 2.05 -6.51 4.07
N ARG A 41 2.48 -7.46 4.90
CA ARG A 41 2.50 -7.28 6.36
C ARG A 41 3.49 -6.21 6.80
N GLY A 42 4.63 -6.11 6.11
CA GLY A 42 5.65 -5.11 6.42
C GLY A 42 5.18 -3.70 6.06
N ASP A 43 4.63 -3.52 4.87
CA ASP A 43 4.08 -2.23 4.44
C ASP A 43 2.86 -1.81 5.26
N TYR A 44 2.02 -2.76 5.68
CA TYR A 44 0.94 -2.50 6.62
C TYR A 44 1.45 -1.84 7.91
N LEU A 45 2.43 -2.43 8.59
CA LEU A 45 2.98 -1.87 9.83
C LEU A 45 3.62 -0.49 9.61
N ARG A 46 4.38 -0.34 8.51
CA ARG A 46 4.96 0.97 8.13
C ARG A 46 3.90 2.03 7.90
N ALA A 47 2.77 1.66 7.27
CA ALA A 47 1.66 2.57 7.04
C ALA A 47 1.04 3.05 8.35
N ILE A 48 0.76 2.13 9.27
CA ILE A 48 0.19 2.47 10.59
C ILE A 48 1.10 3.41 11.36
N VAL A 49 2.39 3.08 11.48
CA VAL A 49 3.36 3.92 12.20
C VAL A 49 3.44 5.31 11.58
N ARG A 50 3.53 5.41 10.26
CA ARG A 50 3.60 6.71 9.57
C ARG A 50 2.34 7.54 9.79
N LEU A 51 1.16 6.96 9.61
CA LEU A 51 -0.11 7.67 9.76
C LEU A 51 -0.32 8.13 11.22
N ALA A 52 0.04 7.31 12.21
CA ALA A 52 -0.01 7.70 13.61
C ALA A 52 0.94 8.87 13.92
N CYS A 53 2.17 8.84 13.38
CA CYS A 53 3.14 9.92 13.52
C CYS A 53 2.70 11.24 12.87
N GLU A 54 1.85 11.21 11.84
CA GLU A 54 1.43 12.40 11.08
C GLU A 54 0.18 13.07 11.65
N ARG A 55 -0.59 12.37 12.49
CA ARG A 55 -1.78 12.92 13.14
C ARG A 55 -1.42 14.01 14.14
N GLU A 56 -2.12 15.14 14.10
CA GLU A 56 -1.88 16.27 15.00
C GLU A 56 -2.20 15.93 16.46
N ASP A 57 -3.24 15.12 16.68
CA ASP A 57 -3.74 14.73 18.01
C ASP A 57 -2.97 13.56 18.64
N LEU A 58 -2.29 12.73 17.84
CA LEU A 58 -1.56 11.55 18.33
C LEU A 58 -0.04 11.65 18.13
N GLY A 59 0.39 12.26 17.03
CA GLY A 59 1.77 12.26 16.56
C GLY A 59 2.79 12.81 17.55
N PRO A 60 2.54 13.91 18.28
CA PRO A 60 3.49 14.44 19.26
C PRO A 60 3.89 13.44 20.35
N GLU A 61 2.90 12.79 20.96
CA GLU A 61 3.11 11.80 22.02
C GLU A 61 3.65 10.49 21.43
N PHE A 62 3.05 10.02 20.33
CA PHE A 62 3.44 8.76 19.68
C PHE A 62 4.90 8.76 19.20
N ARG A 63 5.39 9.85 18.61
CA ARG A 63 6.80 9.97 18.18
C ARG A 63 7.78 9.99 19.37
N THR A 64 7.34 10.50 20.52
CA THR A 64 8.15 10.50 21.73
C THR A 64 8.28 9.09 22.26
N TRP A 65 7.15 8.38 22.40
CA TRP A 65 7.14 6.97 22.78
C TRP A 65 7.95 6.10 21.81
N LEU A 66 7.75 6.24 20.49
CA LEU A 66 8.41 5.42 19.48
C LEU A 66 9.93 5.55 19.50
N ARG A 67 10.46 6.76 19.78
CA ARG A 67 11.92 6.96 19.94
C ARG A 67 12.47 6.23 21.16
N GLY A 68 11.74 6.22 22.27
CA GLY A 68 12.09 5.47 23.47
C GLY A 68 12.11 3.96 23.18
N TYR A 69 11.04 3.45 22.58
CA TYR A 69 10.90 2.04 22.19
C TYR A 69 12.08 1.56 21.31
N VAL A 70 12.39 2.31 20.25
CA VAL A 70 13.48 1.95 19.33
C VAL A 70 14.87 2.06 19.98
N GLY A 71 15.06 3.05 20.87
CA GLY A 71 16.37 3.34 21.47
C GLY A 71 16.70 2.58 22.74
N GLN A 72 15.72 1.97 23.42
CA GLN A 72 15.93 1.29 24.71
C GLN A 72 15.45 -0.16 24.70
N GLU A 73 14.27 -0.44 24.14
CA GLU A 73 13.65 -1.78 24.23
C GLU A 73 14.01 -2.72 23.08
N LEU A 74 14.56 -2.21 21.96
CA LEU A 74 15.08 -3.05 20.86
C LEU A 74 16.58 -3.36 20.98
N THR A 75 17.25 -2.79 21.99
CA THR A 75 18.67 -3.02 22.30
C THR A 75 18.89 -3.97 23.47
N GLU A 76 17.83 -4.41 24.14
CA GLU A 76 17.91 -5.52 25.10
C GLU A 76 17.70 -6.85 24.37
N ASP A 77 18.80 -7.31 23.76
CA ASP A 77 19.17 -8.72 23.53
C ASP A 77 20.70 -8.82 23.59
#